data_AF-A0A967Z8V1-F1
#
_entry.id   AF-A0A967Z8V1-F1
#
_cell.length_a   1.000
_cell.length_b   1.000
_cell.length_c   1.000
_cell.angle_alpha   90.00
_cell.angle_beta   90.00
_cell.angle_gamma   90.00
#
_symmetry.space_group_name_H-M   'P 1'
#
loop_
_entity.id
_entity.type
_entity.pdbx_description
1 polymer ?
#
loop_
_entity_poly.entity_id
_entity_poly.type
_entity_poly.pdbx_seq_one_letter_code
_entity_poly.pdbx_strand_id
1 'polypeptide(L)'
;MNRSILRRSLVTAGCALLTAAVNAQTVSSEFVVSGDAAERMLDRTSINLATAERITQTCEQLATDRGVAISVYILDNDGNHVYIHRMDGQVWTNIATAEMKARTALALREPSKAQMNRAIRDPNEEWIGMDLGLFANAGGLPIVVDDQLIGAIGIGGSAPRIAEGWSDEICAHTAMTEVLGPQPPLLEDLPRPRPAPSAPVPRFRAAEAPESSLPDEWVVSGAAAARIFNANQISSDAARRVAQTCRGWAADRGESMSLFIVAPSGDLVHGERMDGQVSLNMTTALRKAETALRSRSATSFRYAAITNNPGGFPRAVELFDFYSEPGGLPIAVDGQLIGAIGVSGMASGEDEACAIEGLTSVFGDRVTVPVYP
;
A
#
# COMPACT_ATOMS: atom_id res chain seq x y z
N MET A 1 -75.32 37.99 -46.74
CA MET A 1 -76.23 37.49 -45.68
C MET A 1 -75.70 36.14 -45.22
N ASN A 2 -75.45 35.97 -43.91
CA ASN A 2 -74.98 34.76 -43.17
C ASN A 2 -73.54 34.24 -43.45
N ARG A 3 -72.61 34.29 -42.47
CA ARG A 3 -72.34 33.36 -41.32
C ARG A 3 -71.92 31.97 -41.84
N SER A 4 -70.84 31.29 -41.45
CA SER A 4 -69.83 31.32 -40.37
C SER A 4 -68.78 30.22 -40.74
N ILE A 5 -67.51 30.24 -40.34
CA ILE A 5 -66.97 29.46 -39.19
C ILE A 5 -65.44 29.61 -39.19
N LEU A 6 -64.89 29.93 -38.02
CA LEU A 6 -63.48 29.87 -37.65
C LEU A 6 -62.90 28.45 -37.77
N ARG A 7 -61.67 28.32 -38.29
CA ARG A 7 -60.70 27.32 -37.80
C ARG A 7 -59.34 27.98 -37.61
N ARG A 8 -58.94 28.09 -36.33
CA ARG A 8 -57.60 28.47 -35.89
C ARG A 8 -56.65 27.30 -36.14
N SER A 9 -55.57 27.54 -36.87
CA SER A 9 -54.43 26.63 -36.94
C SER A 9 -53.36 27.14 -35.96
N LEU A 10 -53.24 26.49 -34.81
CA LEU A 10 -52.05 26.60 -33.95
C LEU A 10 -51.02 25.60 -34.49
N VAL A 11 -49.88 26.11 -34.97
CA VAL A 11 -48.68 25.31 -35.22
C VAL A 11 -47.90 25.29 -33.91
N THR A 12 -48.01 24.20 -33.14
CA THR A 12 -47.15 23.94 -31.98
C THR A 12 -45.87 23.28 -32.48
N ALA A 13 -44.75 24.01 -32.41
CA ALA A 13 -43.42 23.48 -32.61
C ALA A 13 -43.10 22.49 -31.48
N GLY A 14 -43.17 21.20 -31.77
CA GLY A 14 -42.73 20.14 -30.86
C GLY A 14 -41.20 20.09 -30.85
N CYS A 15 -40.60 20.69 -29.84
CA CYS A 15 -39.18 20.51 -29.51
C CYS A 15 -39.02 19.09 -28.96
N ALA A 16 -38.61 18.15 -29.82
CA ALA A 16 -38.28 16.79 -29.40
C ALA A 16 -37.00 16.82 -28.55
N LEU A 17 -37.16 16.73 -27.23
CA LEU A 17 -36.07 16.42 -26.31
C LEU A 17 -35.61 14.99 -26.62
N LEU A 18 -34.48 14.86 -27.32
CA LEU A 18 -33.73 13.61 -27.43
C LEU A 18 -33.15 13.28 -26.06
N THR A 19 -33.91 12.55 -25.24
CA THR A 19 -33.36 11.85 -24.08
C THR A 19 -32.54 10.69 -24.61
N ALA A 20 -31.22 10.85 -24.64
CA ALA A 20 -30.30 9.74 -24.85
C ALA A 20 -30.46 8.77 -23.66
N ALA A 21 -31.22 7.70 -23.85
CA ALA A 21 -31.24 6.59 -22.92
C ALA A 21 -29.88 5.90 -23.00
N VAL A 22 -29.14 5.90 -21.89
CA VAL A 22 -27.90 5.15 -21.73
C VAL A 22 -28.26 3.67 -21.77
N ASN A 23 -28.07 3.03 -22.93
CA ASN A 23 -28.27 1.59 -23.09
C ASN A 23 -27.08 0.82 -22.49
N ALA A 24 -27.18 0.49 -21.21
CA ALA A 24 -26.39 -0.61 -20.66
C ALA A 24 -27.09 -1.93 -21.05
N GLN A 25 -26.60 -2.55 -22.13
CA GLN A 25 -26.80 -3.96 -22.52
C GLN A 25 -28.23 -4.53 -22.42
N THR A 26 -29.10 -4.21 -23.37
CA THR A 26 -30.32 -5.01 -23.59
C THR A 26 -30.02 -6.15 -24.55
N VAL A 27 -29.83 -7.36 -24.02
CA VAL A 27 -29.81 -8.60 -24.81
C VAL A 27 -31.24 -8.92 -25.25
N SER A 28 -31.44 -9.39 -26.49
CA SER A 28 -32.77 -9.79 -26.99
C SER A 28 -33.36 -10.88 -26.10
N SER A 29 -34.66 -10.80 -25.78
CA SER A 29 -35.35 -11.69 -24.85
C SER A 29 -35.30 -13.17 -25.27
N GLU A 30 -35.02 -13.46 -26.54
CA GLU A 30 -34.81 -14.82 -27.05
C GLU A 30 -33.50 -15.46 -26.56
N PHE A 31 -32.52 -14.65 -26.14
CA PHE A 31 -31.25 -15.09 -25.55
C PHE A 31 -31.20 -14.91 -24.03
N VAL A 32 -32.27 -14.40 -23.42
CA VAL A 32 -32.38 -14.27 -21.96
C VAL A 32 -32.92 -15.59 -21.41
N VAL A 33 -32.07 -16.32 -20.70
CA VAL A 33 -32.49 -17.49 -19.93
C VAL A 33 -33.20 -16.99 -18.66
N SER A 34 -34.41 -17.50 -18.38
CA SER A 34 -35.25 -17.06 -17.26
C SER A 34 -35.88 -18.24 -16.49
N GLY A 35 -36.40 -18.00 -15.30
CA GLY A 35 -37.09 -19.01 -14.47
C GLY A 35 -36.16 -20.09 -13.91
N ASP A 36 -36.66 -21.30 -13.67
CA ASP A 36 -35.92 -22.45 -13.12
C ASP A 36 -34.61 -22.76 -13.86
N ALA A 37 -34.51 -22.39 -15.15
CA ALA A 37 -33.29 -22.56 -15.93
C ALA A 37 -32.21 -21.53 -15.57
N ALA A 38 -32.60 -20.29 -15.28
CA ALA A 38 -31.71 -19.25 -14.77
C ALA A 38 -31.27 -19.55 -13.32
N GLU A 39 -32.14 -20.13 -12.49
CA GLU A 39 -31.78 -20.60 -11.14
C GLU A 39 -30.76 -21.74 -11.15
N ARG A 40 -30.70 -22.52 -12.24
CA ARG A 40 -29.64 -23.54 -12.47
C ARG A 40 -28.36 -22.95 -13.04
N MET A 41 -28.37 -21.69 -13.51
CA MET A 41 -27.17 -21.02 -13.97
C MET A 41 -26.38 -20.52 -12.77
N LEU A 42 -25.08 -20.81 -12.78
CA LEU A 42 -24.14 -20.29 -11.80
C LEU A 42 -23.74 -18.85 -12.20
N ASP A 43 -24.74 -17.99 -12.45
CA ASP A 43 -24.51 -16.60 -12.79
C ASP A 43 -23.99 -15.86 -11.56
N ARG A 44 -22.89 -15.14 -11.72
CA ARG A 44 -22.14 -14.54 -10.62
C ARG A 44 -22.41 -13.05 -10.65
N THR A 45 -23.32 -12.60 -9.78
CA THR A 45 -23.44 -11.18 -9.48
C THR A 45 -22.05 -10.68 -9.02
N SER A 46 -21.58 -9.58 -9.59
CA SER A 46 -20.29 -8.98 -9.26
C SER A 46 -20.51 -7.61 -8.62
N ILE A 47 -19.65 -7.24 -7.67
CA ILE A 47 -19.68 -5.89 -7.10
C ILE A 47 -19.37 -4.85 -8.18
N ASN A 48 -20.24 -3.85 -8.32
CA ASN A 48 -20.01 -2.74 -9.23
C ASN A 48 -19.11 -1.66 -8.59
N LEU A 49 -18.47 -0.84 -9.45
CA LEU A 49 -17.56 0.23 -9.03
C LEU A 49 -18.21 1.24 -8.07
N ALA A 50 -19.44 1.69 -8.36
CA ALA A 50 -20.12 2.71 -7.56
C ALA A 50 -20.36 2.25 -6.11
N THR A 51 -20.71 0.97 -5.93
CA THR A 51 -20.85 0.35 -4.61
C THR A 51 -19.49 0.22 -3.92
N ALA A 52 -18.45 -0.24 -4.63
CA ALA A 52 -17.11 -0.38 -4.08
C ALA A 52 -16.51 0.98 -3.61
N GLU A 53 -16.72 2.03 -4.39
CA GLU A 53 -16.35 3.41 -4.04
C GLU A 53 -17.07 3.87 -2.77
N ARG A 54 -18.38 3.64 -2.67
CA ARG A 54 -19.19 4.00 -1.48
C ARG A 54 -18.69 3.32 -0.20
N ILE A 55 -18.41 2.01 -0.26
CA ILE A 55 -17.85 1.26 0.88
C ILE A 55 -16.52 1.90 1.30
N THR A 56 -15.70 2.24 0.31
CA THR A 56 -14.38 2.81 0.59
C THR A 56 -14.48 4.21 1.20
N GLN A 57 -15.37 5.06 0.70
CA GLN A 57 -15.61 6.42 1.24
C GLN A 57 -16.07 6.37 2.71
N THR A 58 -16.99 5.47 3.06
CA THR A 58 -17.41 5.29 4.46
C THR A 58 -16.22 4.87 5.33
N CYS A 59 -15.38 3.96 4.86
CA CYS A 59 -14.23 3.50 5.63
C CYS A 59 -13.11 4.56 5.73
N GLU A 60 -12.87 5.36 4.68
CA GLU A 60 -11.98 6.52 4.69
C GLU A 60 -12.42 7.55 5.74
N GLN A 61 -13.72 7.81 5.84
CA GLN A 61 -14.27 8.71 6.85
C GLN A 61 -14.05 8.16 8.27
N LEU A 62 -14.34 6.87 8.50
CA LEU A 62 -14.10 6.22 9.79
C LEU A 62 -12.62 6.25 10.21
N ALA A 63 -11.71 6.11 9.24
CA ALA A 63 -10.27 6.20 9.44
C ALA A 63 -9.84 7.63 9.79
N THR A 64 -10.36 8.62 9.07
CA THR A 64 -10.09 10.03 9.28
C THR A 64 -10.54 10.48 10.68
N ASP A 65 -11.74 10.09 11.10
CA ASP A 65 -12.28 10.40 12.43
C ASP A 65 -11.41 9.86 13.58
N ARG A 66 -10.62 8.82 13.29
CA ARG A 66 -9.72 8.15 14.25
C ARG A 66 -8.25 8.51 14.04
N GLY A 67 -7.96 9.47 13.17
CA GLY A 67 -6.60 9.95 12.90
C GLY A 67 -5.67 8.87 12.37
N VAL A 68 -6.19 7.93 11.58
CA VAL A 68 -5.39 6.89 10.90
C VAL A 68 -5.57 6.95 9.40
N ALA A 69 -4.57 6.45 8.67
CA ALA A 69 -4.66 6.26 7.23
C ALA A 69 -4.83 4.76 6.93
N ILE A 70 -5.52 4.44 5.84
CA ILE A 70 -5.75 3.05 5.36
C ILE A 70 -5.53 2.94 3.84
N SER A 71 -5.30 1.71 3.38
CA SER A 71 -5.39 1.30 1.98
C SER A 71 -6.50 0.26 1.86
N VAL A 72 -7.33 0.39 0.83
CA VAL A 72 -8.50 -0.47 0.59
C VAL A 72 -8.35 -1.12 -0.78
N TYR A 73 -8.62 -2.42 -0.84
CA TYR A 73 -8.58 -3.22 -2.06
C TYR A 73 -9.86 -4.05 -2.17
N ILE A 74 -10.64 -3.85 -3.23
CA ILE A 74 -11.89 -4.56 -3.47
C ILE A 74 -11.76 -5.39 -4.75
N LEU A 75 -12.07 -6.67 -4.62
CA LEU A 75 -12.05 -7.67 -5.68
C LEU A 75 -13.48 -8.06 -6.10
N ASP A 76 -13.66 -8.39 -7.37
CA ASP A 76 -14.82 -9.14 -7.84
C ASP A 76 -14.72 -10.63 -7.46
N ASN A 77 -15.74 -11.41 -7.83
CA ASN A 77 -15.78 -12.85 -7.56
C ASN A 77 -14.76 -13.68 -8.37
N ASP A 78 -14.16 -13.10 -9.41
CA ASP A 78 -13.13 -13.72 -10.23
C ASP A 78 -11.71 -13.35 -9.76
N GLY A 79 -11.60 -12.46 -8.77
CA GLY A 79 -10.34 -12.03 -8.19
C GLY A 79 -9.65 -10.89 -8.95
N ASN A 80 -10.38 -10.19 -9.82
CA ASN A 80 -9.93 -8.94 -10.44
C ASN A 80 -10.23 -7.76 -9.54
N HIS A 81 -9.38 -6.73 -9.59
CA HIS A 81 -9.62 -5.51 -8.83
C HIS A 81 -10.79 -4.73 -9.43
N VAL A 82 -11.75 -4.39 -8.58
CA VAL A 82 -12.84 -3.46 -8.92
C VAL A 82 -12.49 -2.05 -8.46
N TYR A 83 -11.89 -1.93 -7.27
CA TYR A 83 -11.50 -0.64 -6.72
C TYR A 83 -10.26 -0.78 -5.83
N ILE A 84 -9.30 0.13 -6.01
CA ILE A 84 -8.09 0.23 -5.19
C ILE A 84 -8.00 1.68 -4.74
N HIS A 85 -7.91 1.90 -3.43
CA HIS A 85 -7.81 3.23 -2.84
C HIS A 85 -6.71 3.27 -1.79
N ARG A 86 -5.98 4.37 -1.77
CA ARG A 86 -4.86 4.57 -0.86
C ARG A 86 -4.94 5.99 -0.31
N MET A 87 -5.17 6.11 1.00
CA MET A 87 -5.07 7.39 1.69
C MET A 87 -3.64 7.93 1.66
N ASP A 88 -3.51 9.25 1.83
CA ASP A 88 -2.21 9.90 1.89
C ASP A 88 -1.33 9.36 3.03
N GLY A 89 -0.01 9.47 2.84
CA GLY A 89 0.98 8.92 3.77
C GLY A 89 1.19 7.40 3.66
N GLN A 90 0.29 6.64 3.04
CA GLN A 90 0.43 5.18 2.99
C GLN A 90 1.57 4.68 2.13
N VAL A 91 2.19 3.58 2.58
CA VAL A 91 3.31 2.89 1.92
C VAL A 91 2.82 1.71 1.07
N TRP A 92 3.66 1.26 0.14
CA TRP A 92 3.35 0.15 -0.77
C TRP A 92 2.90 -1.11 -0.01
N THR A 93 3.57 -1.45 1.10
CA THR A 93 3.23 -2.63 1.92
C THR A 93 1.78 -2.62 2.40
N ASN A 94 1.19 -1.45 2.65
CA ASN A 94 -0.19 -1.36 3.13
C ASN A 94 -1.20 -1.64 2.01
N ILE A 95 -0.87 -1.29 0.76
CA ILE A 95 -1.64 -1.63 -0.43
C ILE A 95 -1.53 -3.14 -0.70
N ALA A 96 -0.29 -3.66 -0.72
CA ALA A 96 -0.03 -5.08 -0.99
C ALA A 96 -0.71 -5.98 0.05
N THR A 97 -0.61 -5.63 1.34
CA THR A 97 -1.30 -6.40 2.38
C THR A 97 -2.82 -6.28 2.30
N ALA A 98 -3.39 -5.13 1.91
CA ALA A 98 -4.82 -5.01 1.66
C ALA A 98 -5.27 -5.97 0.55
N GLU A 99 -4.52 -6.04 -0.55
CA GLU A 99 -4.77 -7.00 -1.64
C GLU A 99 -4.72 -8.44 -1.14
N MET A 100 -3.65 -8.83 -0.44
CA MET A 100 -3.46 -10.18 0.07
C MET A 100 -4.59 -10.59 1.03
N LYS A 101 -5.07 -9.67 1.87
CA LYS A 101 -6.22 -9.89 2.75
C LYS A 101 -7.51 -10.11 1.95
N ALA A 102 -7.77 -9.30 0.93
CA ALA A 102 -8.93 -9.44 0.05
C ALA A 102 -8.90 -10.80 -0.69
N ARG A 103 -7.75 -11.16 -1.27
CA ARG A 103 -7.54 -12.44 -1.96
C ARG A 103 -7.73 -13.63 -1.04
N THR A 104 -7.22 -13.54 0.19
CA THR A 104 -7.41 -14.58 1.21
C THR A 104 -8.88 -14.77 1.54
N ALA A 105 -9.61 -13.68 1.73
CA ALA A 105 -11.03 -13.74 2.02
C ALA A 105 -11.87 -14.30 0.85
N LEU A 106 -11.49 -13.95 -0.38
CA LEU A 106 -12.10 -14.48 -1.59
C LEU A 106 -11.84 -15.99 -1.76
N ALA A 107 -10.59 -16.41 -1.61
CA ALA A 107 -10.16 -17.79 -1.81
C ALA A 107 -10.79 -18.75 -0.79
N LEU A 108 -10.86 -18.33 0.47
CA LEU A 108 -11.39 -19.16 1.56
C LEU A 108 -12.89 -18.97 1.77
N ARG A 109 -13.49 -17.93 1.19
CA ARG A 109 -14.90 -17.52 1.42
C ARG A 109 -15.22 -17.29 2.90
N GLU A 110 -14.24 -16.79 3.64
CA GLU A 110 -14.33 -16.46 5.07
C GLU A 110 -13.41 -15.27 5.36
N PRO A 111 -13.54 -14.58 6.51
CA PRO A 111 -12.63 -13.51 6.88
C PRO A 111 -11.16 -13.97 6.87
N SER A 112 -10.24 -13.12 6.42
CA SER A 112 -8.80 -13.42 6.47
C SER A 112 -8.28 -13.64 7.91
N LYS A 113 -9.03 -13.16 8.91
CA LYS A 113 -8.84 -13.47 10.32
C LYS A 113 -8.97 -14.95 10.64
N ALA A 114 -9.76 -15.74 9.92
CA ALA A 114 -9.84 -17.17 10.10
C ALA A 114 -8.48 -17.84 9.85
N GLN A 115 -7.79 -17.45 8.78
CA GLN A 115 -6.42 -17.90 8.50
C GLN A 115 -5.44 -17.40 9.57
N MET A 116 -5.58 -16.16 10.04
CA MET A 116 -4.78 -15.64 11.15
C MET A 116 -4.96 -16.48 12.42
N ASN A 117 -6.19 -16.87 12.74
CA ASN A 117 -6.50 -17.69 13.92
C ASN A 117 -5.97 -19.13 13.77
N ARG A 118 -5.94 -19.69 12.56
CA ARG A 118 -5.26 -20.96 12.27
C ARG A 118 -3.75 -20.87 12.54
N ALA A 119 -3.09 -19.84 11.99
CA ALA A 119 -1.66 -19.60 12.19
C ALA A 119 -1.27 -19.35 13.67
N ILE A 120 -2.15 -18.73 14.46
CA ILE A 120 -1.93 -18.55 15.90
C ILE A 120 -1.97 -19.89 16.65
N ARG A 121 -2.83 -20.81 16.23
CA ARG A 121 -3.00 -22.12 16.87
C ARG A 121 -1.91 -23.10 16.47
N ASP A 122 -1.52 -23.09 15.18
CA ASP A 122 -0.42 -23.87 14.64
C ASP A 122 0.43 -22.99 13.71
N PRO A 123 1.66 -22.62 14.10
CA PRO A 123 2.55 -21.82 13.27
C PRO A 123 2.87 -22.43 11.89
N ASN A 124 2.70 -23.75 11.70
CA ASN A 124 2.89 -24.38 10.39
C ASN A 124 1.82 -23.97 9.37
N GLU A 125 0.61 -23.64 9.83
CA GLU A 125 -0.49 -23.12 8.99
C GLU A 125 -0.11 -21.80 8.33
N GLU A 126 0.81 -21.05 8.93
CA GLU A 126 1.30 -19.84 8.31
C GLU A 126 2.12 -20.14 7.06
N TRP A 127 3.04 -21.11 7.13
CA TRP A 127 3.87 -21.52 6.01
C TRP A 127 3.05 -22.13 4.87
N ILE A 128 2.14 -23.05 5.21
CA ILE A 128 1.20 -23.63 4.24
C ILE A 128 0.36 -22.52 3.62
N GLY A 129 -0.09 -21.57 4.44
CA GLY A 129 -0.81 -20.40 3.97
C GLY A 129 -0.01 -19.61 2.92
N MET A 130 1.25 -19.28 3.20
CA MET A 130 2.09 -18.52 2.26
C MET A 130 2.26 -19.24 0.91
N ASP A 131 2.53 -20.55 0.92
CA ASP A 131 2.67 -21.37 -0.30
C ASP A 131 1.38 -21.39 -1.14
N LEU A 132 0.22 -21.34 -0.48
CA LEU A 132 -1.09 -21.25 -1.10
C LEU A 132 -1.55 -19.81 -1.42
N GLY A 133 -0.72 -18.79 -1.15
CA GLY A 133 -1.09 -17.39 -1.33
C GLY A 133 -2.13 -16.85 -0.33
N LEU A 134 -2.27 -17.51 0.82
CA LEU A 134 -3.18 -17.15 1.91
C LEU A 134 -2.44 -16.35 2.99
N PHE A 135 -2.91 -15.13 3.22
CA PHE A 135 -2.30 -14.20 4.15
C PHE A 135 -2.99 -14.25 5.51
N ALA A 136 -2.26 -14.76 6.49
CA ALA A 136 -2.70 -14.93 7.87
C ALA A 136 -2.69 -13.60 8.65
N ASN A 137 -3.50 -12.62 8.24
CA ASN A 137 -3.69 -11.35 8.92
C ASN A 137 -5.13 -10.83 8.74
N ALA A 138 -5.75 -10.35 9.82
CA ALA A 138 -7.10 -9.80 9.80
C ALA A 138 -7.23 -8.51 8.98
N GLY A 139 -8.42 -8.27 8.44
CA GLY A 139 -8.78 -7.08 7.65
C GLY A 139 -9.33 -7.39 6.25
N GLY A 140 -9.42 -8.66 5.87
CA GLY A 140 -10.10 -9.12 4.66
C GLY A 140 -11.47 -9.72 4.99
N LEU A 141 -12.52 -9.33 4.27
CA LEU A 141 -13.89 -9.84 4.44
C LEU A 141 -14.52 -10.21 3.09
N PRO A 142 -15.28 -11.32 3.01
CA PRO A 142 -16.09 -11.61 1.83
C PRO A 142 -17.25 -10.62 1.71
N ILE A 143 -17.63 -10.28 0.48
CA ILE A 143 -18.81 -9.46 0.17
C ILE A 143 -19.90 -10.41 -0.34
N VAL A 144 -20.92 -10.65 0.49
CA VAL A 144 -22.00 -11.58 0.19
C VAL A 144 -23.33 -10.83 0.14
N VAL A 145 -24.08 -11.02 -0.93
CA VAL A 145 -25.43 -10.45 -1.14
C VAL A 145 -26.33 -11.56 -1.67
N ASP A 146 -27.52 -11.71 -1.09
CA ASP A 146 -28.50 -12.76 -1.46
C ASP A 146 -27.87 -14.17 -1.53
N ASP A 147 -27.08 -14.52 -0.51
CA ASP A 147 -26.31 -15.79 -0.42
C ASP A 147 -25.29 -16.02 -1.56
N GLN A 148 -25.01 -15.00 -2.37
CA GLN A 148 -24.00 -15.03 -3.42
C GLN A 148 -22.76 -14.24 -3.00
N LEU A 149 -21.60 -14.86 -3.14
CA LEU A 149 -20.31 -14.17 -3.04
C LEU A 149 -20.12 -13.31 -4.29
N ILE A 150 -20.15 -11.99 -4.12
CA ILE A 150 -20.03 -11.03 -5.22
C ILE A 150 -18.65 -10.36 -5.30
N GLY A 151 -17.80 -10.62 -4.30
CA GLY A 151 -16.45 -10.08 -4.22
C GLY A 151 -15.82 -10.23 -2.83
N ALA A 152 -14.71 -9.54 -2.61
CA ALA A 152 -14.05 -9.46 -1.32
C ALA A 152 -13.40 -8.09 -1.12
N ILE A 153 -13.36 -7.61 0.12
CA ILE A 153 -12.66 -6.39 0.52
C ILE A 153 -11.48 -6.73 1.41
N GLY A 154 -10.38 -5.99 1.27
CA GLY A 154 -9.24 -6.03 2.15
C GLY A 154 -8.78 -4.63 2.52
N ILE A 155 -8.47 -4.44 3.81
CA ILE A 155 -8.01 -3.17 4.37
C ILE A 155 -6.66 -3.37 5.03
N GLY A 156 -5.73 -2.46 4.76
CA GLY A 156 -4.37 -2.49 5.30
C GLY A 156 -3.90 -1.11 5.77
N GLY A 157 -2.92 -1.12 6.67
CA GLY A 157 -2.15 0.07 7.03
C GLY A 157 -2.47 0.70 8.37
N SER A 158 -3.35 0.12 9.19
CA SER A 158 -3.50 0.51 10.60
C SER A 158 -3.25 -0.64 11.56
N ALA A 159 -2.54 -0.36 12.65
CA ALA A 159 -2.51 -1.26 13.79
C ALA A 159 -3.91 -1.34 14.44
N PRO A 160 -4.34 -2.51 14.92
CA PRO A 160 -5.62 -2.65 15.61
C PRO A 160 -5.59 -1.96 16.98
N ARG A 161 -6.63 -1.18 17.27
CA ARG A 161 -6.93 -0.58 18.58
C ARG A 161 -8.34 -1.02 18.99
N ILE A 162 -8.48 -2.31 19.30
CA ILE A 162 -9.77 -2.97 19.54
C ILE A 162 -10.53 -2.32 20.70
N ALA A 163 -9.83 -1.93 21.77
CA ALA A 163 -10.42 -1.22 22.91
C ALA A 163 -11.01 0.16 22.54
N GLU A 164 -10.53 0.77 21.46
CA GLU A 164 -11.02 2.03 20.90
C GLU A 164 -12.01 1.80 19.74
N GLY A 165 -12.43 0.55 19.52
CA GLY A 165 -13.35 0.18 18.45
C GLY A 165 -12.75 0.34 17.06
N TRP A 166 -11.45 0.08 16.90
CA TRP A 166 -10.77 0.20 15.61
C TRP A 166 -9.92 -1.02 15.22
N SER A 167 -10.12 -1.48 13.99
CA SER A 167 -9.21 -2.35 13.25
C SER A 167 -9.55 -2.26 11.77
N ASP A 168 -8.64 -2.71 10.91
CA ASP A 168 -8.89 -2.85 9.47
C ASP A 168 -10.21 -3.61 9.20
N GLU A 169 -10.47 -4.67 9.97
CA GLU A 169 -11.67 -5.52 9.82
C GLU A 169 -12.94 -4.83 10.32
N ILE A 170 -12.85 -4.08 11.44
CA ILE A 170 -13.98 -3.28 11.95
C ILE A 170 -14.36 -2.19 10.94
N CYS A 171 -13.38 -1.57 10.28
CA CYS A 171 -13.67 -0.56 9.26
C CYS A 171 -14.41 -1.17 8.06
N ALA A 172 -13.91 -2.30 7.53
CA ALA A 172 -14.57 -3.00 6.42
C ALA A 172 -15.99 -3.42 6.79
N HIS A 173 -16.17 -4.06 7.96
CA HIS A 173 -17.47 -4.51 8.42
C HIS A 173 -18.47 -3.36 8.60
N THR A 174 -18.05 -2.27 9.24
CA THR A 174 -18.91 -1.09 9.47
C THR A 174 -19.32 -0.46 8.15
N ALA A 175 -18.37 -0.26 7.23
CA ALA A 175 -18.64 0.32 5.93
C ALA A 175 -19.58 -0.56 5.08
N MET A 176 -19.37 -1.87 5.05
CA MET A 176 -20.29 -2.80 4.37
C MET A 176 -21.67 -2.80 5.04
N THR A 177 -21.74 -2.72 6.38
CA THR A 177 -23.01 -2.65 7.11
C THR A 177 -23.83 -1.42 6.71
N GLU A 178 -23.18 -0.27 6.57
CA GLU A 178 -23.82 0.97 6.18
C GLU A 178 -24.26 0.98 4.71
N VAL A 179 -23.45 0.41 3.81
CA VAL A 179 -23.69 0.46 2.36
C VAL A 179 -24.63 -0.64 1.88
N LEU A 180 -24.43 -1.87 2.37
CA LEU A 180 -25.08 -3.10 1.90
C LEU A 180 -26.13 -3.64 2.88
N GLY A 181 -26.15 -3.15 4.12
CA GLY A 181 -27.00 -3.68 5.19
C GLY A 181 -26.29 -4.68 6.10
N PRO A 182 -27.01 -5.26 7.08
CA PRO A 182 -26.43 -6.04 8.17
C PRO A 182 -25.43 -7.11 7.72
N GLN A 183 -24.27 -7.14 8.37
CA GLN A 183 -23.21 -8.12 8.11
C GLN A 183 -23.11 -9.17 9.23
N PRO A 184 -22.58 -10.37 8.96
CA PRO A 184 -22.29 -11.36 9.98
C PRO A 184 -21.31 -10.83 11.04
N PRO A 185 -21.39 -11.30 12.30
CA PRO A 185 -20.48 -10.87 13.35
C PRO A 185 -19.02 -11.23 13.02
N LEU A 186 -18.11 -10.34 13.41
CA LEU A 186 -16.67 -10.56 13.24
C LEU A 186 -16.15 -11.70 14.13
N LEU A 187 -15.10 -12.38 13.64
CA LEU A 187 -14.43 -13.43 14.41
C LEU A 187 -13.65 -12.85 15.60
N GLU A 188 -13.60 -13.63 16.67
CA GLU A 188 -12.88 -13.28 17.91
C GLU A 188 -11.36 -13.16 17.68
N ASP A 189 -10.75 -12.19 18.35
CA ASP A 189 -9.30 -12.01 18.37
C ASP A 189 -8.64 -12.97 19.36
N LEU A 190 -7.78 -13.85 18.86
CA LEU A 190 -6.98 -14.72 19.72
C LEU A 190 -5.76 -13.97 20.31
N PRO A 191 -5.36 -14.26 21.56
CA PRO A 191 -4.17 -13.66 22.16
C PRO A 191 -2.91 -14.04 21.38
N ARG A 192 -2.05 -13.05 21.14
CA ARG A 192 -0.76 -13.24 20.45
C ARG A 192 0.40 -13.05 21.43
N PRO A 193 1.24 -14.07 21.66
CA PRO A 193 2.46 -13.88 22.42
C PRO A 193 3.37 -12.91 21.66
N ARG A 194 3.75 -11.79 22.29
CA ARG A 194 4.79 -10.91 21.79
C ARG A 194 6.00 -11.02 22.73
N PRO A 195 7.14 -11.55 22.28
CA PRO A 195 8.37 -11.50 23.06
C PRO A 195 8.71 -10.05 23.39
N ALA A 196 9.31 -9.82 24.56
CA ALA A 196 9.89 -8.52 24.85
C ALA A 196 11.04 -8.25 23.85
N PRO A 197 11.14 -7.04 23.29
CA PRO A 197 12.22 -6.71 22.37
C PRO A 197 13.57 -6.79 23.09
N SER A 198 14.53 -7.49 22.49
CA SER A 198 15.90 -7.68 22.95
C SER A 198 16.93 -6.91 22.11
N ALA A 199 16.61 -6.60 20.85
CA ALA A 199 17.43 -5.82 19.93
C ALA A 199 16.99 -4.34 19.88
N PRO A 200 17.95 -3.39 19.86
CA PRO A 200 17.66 -1.97 19.74
C PRO A 200 16.97 -1.68 18.40
N VAL A 201 15.85 -0.96 18.45
CA VAL A 201 15.10 -0.54 17.26
C VAL A 201 15.54 0.89 16.91
N PRO A 202 16.01 1.15 15.67
CA PRO A 202 16.43 2.48 15.27
C PRO A 202 15.25 3.46 15.32
N ARG A 203 15.52 4.68 15.77
CA ARG A 203 14.58 5.80 15.78
C ARG A 203 15.03 6.85 14.77
N PHE A 204 14.07 7.56 14.19
CA PHE A 204 14.36 8.63 13.23
C PHE A 204 14.08 9.98 13.86
N ARG A 205 14.95 10.96 13.58
CA ARG A 205 14.69 12.37 13.89
C ARG A 205 13.60 12.89 12.96
N ALA A 206 12.60 13.58 13.52
CA ALA A 206 11.60 14.29 12.71
C ALA A 206 12.29 15.42 11.96
N ALA A 207 12.08 15.49 10.65
CA ALA A 207 12.58 16.57 9.81
C ALA A 207 11.53 17.68 9.69
N GLU A 208 11.97 18.93 9.63
CA GLU A 208 11.13 20.07 9.28
C GLU A 208 10.73 19.99 7.80
N ALA A 209 9.58 20.55 7.44
CA ALA A 209 9.10 20.54 6.06
C ALA A 209 10.03 21.35 5.14
N PRO A 210 10.17 21.00 3.86
CA PRO A 210 11.11 21.66 2.97
C PRO A 210 10.62 23.05 2.55
N GLU A 211 11.59 23.95 2.37
CA GLU A 211 11.39 25.20 1.62
C GLU A 211 11.60 24.95 0.11
N SER A 212 10.78 25.59 -0.72
CA SER A 212 10.88 25.50 -2.19
C SER A 212 12.11 26.27 -2.70
N SER A 213 12.80 25.71 -3.70
CA SER A 213 13.89 26.38 -4.43
C SER A 213 13.44 27.18 -5.66
N LEU A 214 12.15 27.16 -5.98
CA LEU A 214 11.56 27.92 -7.09
C LEU A 214 11.15 29.33 -6.62
N PRO A 215 11.21 30.35 -7.50
CA PRO A 215 10.69 31.68 -7.19
C PRO A 215 9.20 31.63 -6.84
N ASP A 216 8.75 32.47 -5.90
CA ASP A 216 7.38 32.45 -5.35
C ASP A 216 6.26 32.45 -6.41
N GLU A 217 6.50 33.08 -7.56
CA GLU A 217 5.58 33.13 -8.70
C GLU A 217 5.32 31.77 -9.37
N TRP A 218 6.23 30.80 -9.19
CA TRP A 218 6.13 29.41 -9.66
C TRP A 218 5.79 28.44 -8.53
N VAL A 219 5.75 28.91 -7.28
CA VAL A 219 5.39 28.13 -6.12
C VAL A 219 3.88 28.22 -5.92
N VAL A 220 3.19 27.11 -6.19
CA VAL A 220 1.81 26.97 -5.71
C VAL A 220 1.87 27.02 -4.19
N SER A 221 1.31 28.09 -3.62
CA SER A 221 1.34 28.39 -2.19
C SER A 221 -0.08 28.41 -1.60
N GLY A 222 -0.18 28.52 -0.26
CA GLY A 222 -1.46 28.59 0.44
C GLY A 222 -2.34 27.34 0.29
N ALA A 223 -3.66 27.51 0.29
CA ALA A 223 -4.63 26.41 0.29
C ALA A 223 -4.59 25.50 -0.96
N ALA A 224 -3.99 25.98 -2.06
CA ALA A 224 -3.80 25.17 -3.27
C ALA A 224 -2.60 24.22 -3.15
N ALA A 225 -1.54 24.64 -2.45
CA ALA A 225 -0.35 23.82 -2.20
C ALA A 225 -0.67 22.58 -1.37
N ALA A 226 -1.57 22.73 -0.39
CA ALA A 226 -2.04 21.64 0.47
C ALA A 226 -2.79 20.53 -0.28
N ARG A 227 -3.09 20.70 -1.58
CA ARG A 227 -3.82 19.75 -2.42
C ARG A 227 -2.92 18.99 -3.40
N ILE A 228 -1.61 19.24 -3.38
CA ILE A 228 -0.64 18.70 -4.34
C ILE A 228 0.49 18.01 -3.58
N PHE A 229 0.76 16.74 -3.92
CA PHE A 229 1.93 16.02 -3.40
C PHE A 229 3.16 16.37 -4.26
N ASN A 230 4.20 16.93 -3.63
CA ASN A 230 5.48 17.17 -4.30
C ASN A 230 6.31 15.88 -4.33
N ALA A 231 6.58 15.36 -5.53
CA ALA A 231 7.52 14.26 -5.73
C ALA A 231 8.91 14.83 -6.09
N ASN A 232 9.74 15.04 -5.07
CA ASN A 232 11.14 15.42 -5.28
C ASN A 232 12.00 14.17 -5.50
N GLN A 233 13.05 14.29 -6.31
CA GLN A 233 13.99 13.19 -6.57
C GLN A 233 15.43 13.64 -6.33
N ILE A 234 16.28 12.72 -5.90
CA ILE A 234 17.71 12.97 -5.75
C ILE A 234 18.33 13.25 -7.12
N SER A 235 19.15 14.30 -7.22
CA SER A 235 19.90 14.57 -8.45
C SER A 235 21.07 13.59 -8.61
N SER A 236 21.42 13.26 -9.85
CA SER A 236 22.59 12.40 -10.14
C SER A 236 23.89 12.96 -9.53
N ASP A 237 24.04 14.29 -9.50
CA ASP A 237 25.20 14.94 -8.88
C ASP A 237 25.26 14.76 -7.35
N ALA A 238 24.12 14.88 -6.66
CA ALA A 238 24.03 14.59 -5.23
C ALA A 238 24.28 13.10 -4.94
N ALA A 239 23.66 12.21 -5.71
CA ALA A 239 23.84 10.76 -5.58
C ALA A 239 25.31 10.35 -5.74
N ARG A 240 26.01 10.92 -6.74
CA ARG A 240 27.44 10.70 -6.96
C ARG A 240 28.30 11.21 -5.79
N ARG A 241 27.97 12.35 -5.19
CA ARG A 241 28.70 12.86 -4.00
C ARG A 241 28.50 11.95 -2.78
N VAL A 242 27.28 11.49 -2.53
CA VAL A 242 26.99 10.52 -1.45
C VAL A 242 27.83 9.25 -1.64
N ALA A 243 27.83 8.72 -2.86
CA ALA A 243 28.60 7.52 -3.20
C ALA A 243 30.12 7.74 -3.03
N GLN A 244 30.63 8.88 -3.47
CA GLN A 244 32.06 9.24 -3.32
C GLN A 244 32.49 9.29 -1.86
N THR A 245 31.68 9.87 -0.97
CA THR A 245 31.97 9.89 0.47
C THR A 245 31.99 8.48 1.04
N CYS A 246 30.97 7.66 0.78
CA CYS A 246 30.92 6.28 1.27
C CYS A 246 32.08 5.43 0.72
N ARG A 247 32.46 5.60 -0.55
CA ARG A 247 33.64 4.96 -1.15
C ARG A 247 34.94 5.35 -0.43
N GLY A 248 35.12 6.64 -0.13
CA GLY A 248 36.28 7.11 0.64
C GLY A 248 36.30 6.51 2.04
N TRP A 249 35.14 6.52 2.70
CA TRP A 249 34.96 5.96 4.04
C TRP A 249 35.31 4.47 4.13
N ALA A 250 34.89 3.69 3.14
CA ALA A 250 35.24 2.26 3.03
C ALA A 250 36.74 2.07 2.72
N ALA A 251 37.28 2.85 1.78
CA ALA A 251 38.70 2.76 1.41
C ALA A 251 39.64 3.10 2.59
N ASP A 252 39.32 4.11 3.39
CA ASP A 252 40.09 4.51 4.57
C ASP A 252 40.14 3.42 5.65
N ARG A 253 39.19 2.49 5.62
CA ARG A 253 39.11 1.33 6.52
C ARG A 253 39.68 0.05 5.91
N GLY A 254 40.23 0.13 4.70
CA GLY A 254 40.71 -1.05 3.97
C GLY A 254 39.58 -1.97 3.51
N GLU A 255 38.37 -1.43 3.38
CA GLU A 255 37.18 -2.17 2.97
C GLU A 255 36.77 -1.84 1.53
N SER A 256 35.82 -2.61 1.03
CA SER A 256 35.27 -2.48 -0.32
C SER A 256 33.76 -2.68 -0.25
N MET A 257 33.00 -1.99 -1.10
CA MET A 257 31.53 -2.04 -1.08
C MET A 257 30.92 -1.93 -2.49
N SER A 258 29.66 -2.35 -2.59
CA SER A 258 28.74 -2.04 -3.68
C SER A 258 27.65 -1.11 -3.15
N LEU A 259 27.25 -0.13 -3.94
CA LEU A 259 26.27 0.88 -3.55
C LEU A 259 25.30 1.17 -4.70
N PHE A 260 24.02 1.26 -4.38
CA PHE A 260 22.96 1.65 -5.30
C PHE A 260 22.10 2.75 -4.68
N ILE A 261 21.75 3.74 -5.49
CA ILE A 261 20.83 4.83 -5.16
C ILE A 261 19.72 4.82 -6.20
N VAL A 262 18.48 4.72 -5.74
CA VAL A 262 17.27 4.70 -6.57
C VAL A 262 16.41 5.94 -6.33
N ALA A 263 15.71 6.38 -7.37
CA ALA A 263 14.74 7.46 -7.34
C ALA A 263 13.46 7.02 -6.59
N PRO A 264 12.54 7.95 -6.25
CA PRO A 264 11.25 7.60 -5.66
C PRO A 264 10.39 6.68 -6.54
N SER A 265 10.60 6.73 -7.86
CA SER A 265 9.97 5.83 -8.83
C SER A 265 10.49 4.38 -8.75
N GLY A 266 11.64 4.17 -8.09
CA GLY A 266 12.37 2.89 -8.09
C GLY A 266 13.44 2.79 -9.19
N ASP A 267 13.53 3.77 -10.08
CA ASP A 267 14.54 3.78 -11.14
C ASP A 267 15.95 4.02 -10.58
N LEU A 268 16.95 3.39 -11.19
CA LEU A 268 18.35 3.57 -10.80
C LEU A 268 18.84 4.99 -11.10
N VAL A 269 19.38 5.68 -10.09
CA VAL A 269 20.03 7.00 -10.24
C VAL A 269 21.55 6.86 -10.28
N HIS A 270 22.11 6.07 -9.37
CA HIS A 270 23.56 5.81 -9.31
C HIS A 270 23.81 4.39 -8.82
N GLY A 271 24.79 3.71 -9.42
CA GLY A 271 25.23 2.39 -8.98
C GLY A 271 26.73 2.27 -9.16
N GLU A 272 27.43 1.81 -8.13
CA GLU A 272 28.86 1.55 -8.20
C GLU A 272 29.26 0.31 -7.41
N ARG A 273 30.38 -0.28 -7.82
CA ARG A 273 30.99 -1.44 -7.19
C ARG A 273 32.49 -1.20 -7.11
N MET A 274 33.06 -1.26 -5.91
CA MET A 274 34.50 -1.20 -5.69
C MET A 274 35.19 -2.51 -6.11
N ASP A 275 36.51 -2.44 -6.31
CA ASP A 275 37.31 -3.61 -6.66
C ASP A 275 37.24 -4.69 -5.57
N GLY A 276 37.28 -5.96 -5.97
CA GLY A 276 37.18 -7.11 -5.05
C GLY A 276 35.74 -7.52 -4.67
N GLN A 277 34.73 -6.74 -5.04
CA GLN A 277 33.32 -7.09 -4.79
C GLN A 277 32.78 -8.12 -5.78
N VAL A 278 31.91 -9.00 -5.30
CA VAL A 278 31.19 -10.01 -6.09
C VAL A 278 29.80 -9.53 -6.50
N SER A 279 29.23 -10.14 -7.56
CA SER A 279 27.89 -9.82 -8.07
C SER A 279 26.80 -9.88 -6.99
N LEU A 280 26.93 -10.81 -6.03
CA LEU A 280 25.99 -10.92 -4.91
C LEU A 280 25.87 -9.62 -4.12
N ASN A 281 26.98 -8.92 -3.85
CA ASN A 281 26.96 -7.68 -3.07
C ASN A 281 26.31 -6.54 -3.85
N MET A 282 26.40 -6.53 -5.18
CA MET A 282 25.65 -5.58 -6.02
C MET A 282 24.14 -5.83 -5.90
N THR A 283 23.72 -7.08 -6.05
CA THR A 283 22.31 -7.46 -5.92
C THR A 283 21.79 -7.12 -4.53
N THR A 284 22.53 -7.47 -3.47
CA THR A 284 22.15 -7.16 -2.09
C THR A 284 22.04 -5.66 -1.86
N ALA A 285 22.98 -4.85 -2.35
CA ALA A 285 22.91 -3.39 -2.25
C ALA A 285 21.65 -2.82 -2.94
N LEU A 286 21.35 -3.26 -4.17
CA LEU A 286 20.12 -2.86 -4.86
C LEU A 286 18.87 -3.27 -4.10
N ARG A 287 18.80 -4.51 -3.61
CA ARG A 287 17.64 -5.01 -2.85
C ARG A 287 17.46 -4.31 -1.51
N LYS A 288 18.54 -3.92 -0.84
CA LYS A 288 18.50 -3.06 0.36
C LYS A 288 17.90 -1.69 0.02
N ALA A 289 18.29 -1.07 -1.10
CA ALA A 289 17.72 0.20 -1.56
C ALA A 289 16.22 0.08 -1.90
N GLU A 290 15.84 -0.94 -2.67
CA GLU A 290 14.44 -1.22 -3.03
C GLU A 290 13.58 -1.50 -1.78
N THR A 291 14.12 -2.27 -0.84
CA THR A 291 13.43 -2.57 0.42
C THR A 291 13.20 -1.28 1.20
N ALA A 292 14.23 -0.46 1.36
CA ALA A 292 14.12 0.81 2.06
C ALA A 292 13.14 1.78 1.38
N LEU A 293 13.09 1.79 0.05
CA LEU A 293 12.14 2.58 -0.73
C LEU A 293 10.69 2.09 -0.54
N ARG A 294 10.43 0.81 -0.79
CA ARG A 294 9.08 0.20 -0.74
C ARG A 294 8.47 0.28 0.66
N SER A 295 9.31 0.12 1.66
CA SER A 295 8.89 0.14 3.06
C SER A 295 8.89 1.50 3.72
N ARG A 296 9.63 2.46 3.15
CA ARG A 296 9.95 3.75 3.76
C ARG A 296 10.59 3.63 5.15
N SER A 297 11.37 2.58 5.38
CA SER A 297 12.13 2.40 6.62
C SER A 297 13.49 1.76 6.35
N ALA A 298 14.46 2.03 7.24
CA ALA A 298 15.78 1.42 7.14
C ALA A 298 15.68 -0.11 7.21
N THR A 299 16.56 -0.82 6.50
CA THR A 299 16.60 -2.28 6.55
C THR A 299 16.98 -2.78 7.95
N SER A 300 17.76 -2.02 8.72
CA SER A 300 18.03 -2.27 10.14
C SER A 300 16.80 -2.30 11.05
N PHE A 301 15.73 -1.57 10.71
CA PHE A 301 14.47 -1.66 11.44
C PHE A 301 13.87 -3.08 11.32
N ARG A 302 13.94 -3.67 10.12
CA ARG A 302 13.51 -5.06 9.88
C ARG A 302 14.44 -6.05 10.53
N TYR A 303 15.75 -5.81 10.45
CA TYR A 303 16.73 -6.61 11.16
C TYR A 303 16.35 -6.76 12.64
N ALA A 304 16.16 -5.63 13.33
CA ALA A 304 15.75 -5.62 14.72
C ALA A 304 14.38 -6.29 14.94
N ALA A 305 13.41 -6.06 14.05
CA ALA A 305 12.09 -6.70 14.15
C ALA A 305 12.17 -8.24 14.04
N ILE A 306 13.00 -8.77 13.14
CA ILE A 306 13.24 -10.20 12.97
C ILE A 306 14.02 -10.76 14.17
N THR A 307 15.03 -10.06 14.68
CA THR A 307 15.75 -10.49 15.89
C THR A 307 14.81 -10.56 17.10
N ASN A 308 13.91 -9.59 17.24
CA ASN A 308 12.92 -9.53 18.32
C ASN A 308 11.77 -10.53 18.15
N ASN A 309 11.45 -10.89 16.91
CA ASN A 309 10.42 -11.86 16.57
C ASN A 309 10.79 -12.66 15.31
N PRO A 310 11.57 -13.76 15.45
CA PRO A 310 12.07 -14.53 14.31
C PRO A 310 10.97 -15.10 13.41
N GLY A 311 9.77 -15.31 13.94
CA GLY A 311 8.60 -15.74 13.15
C GLY A 311 8.13 -14.73 12.11
N GLY A 312 8.61 -13.47 12.15
CA GLY A 312 8.37 -12.48 11.11
C GLY A 312 9.28 -12.60 9.88
N PHE A 313 10.37 -13.37 9.96
CA PHE A 313 11.33 -13.52 8.86
C PHE A 313 10.72 -14.10 7.57
N PRO A 314 9.91 -15.19 7.64
CA PRO A 314 9.26 -15.75 6.46
C PRO A 314 8.40 -14.70 5.75
N ARG A 315 7.60 -13.94 6.51
CA ARG A 315 6.78 -12.86 5.95
C ARG A 315 7.62 -11.80 5.23
N ALA A 316 8.76 -11.41 5.79
CA ALA A 316 9.60 -10.37 5.18
C ALA A 316 10.16 -10.82 3.82
N VAL A 317 10.63 -12.07 3.74
CA VAL A 317 11.29 -12.59 2.54
C VAL A 317 10.26 -13.12 1.53
N GLU A 318 9.38 -14.03 1.95
CA GLU A 318 8.48 -14.76 1.04
C GLU A 318 7.40 -13.85 0.44
N LEU A 319 6.81 -12.97 1.25
CA LEU A 319 5.66 -12.18 0.83
C LEU A 319 6.03 -10.84 0.18
N PHE A 320 7.21 -10.31 0.51
CA PHE A 320 7.60 -8.96 0.11
C PHE A 320 8.95 -8.86 -0.60
N ASP A 321 9.72 -9.96 -0.69
CA ASP A 321 11.09 -9.96 -1.24
C ASP A 321 12.00 -8.92 -0.55
N PHE A 322 11.81 -8.73 0.76
CA PHE A 322 12.56 -7.72 1.53
C PHE A 322 13.90 -8.26 2.01
N TYR A 323 14.93 -7.43 1.81
CA TYR A 323 16.24 -7.62 2.40
C TYR A 323 16.33 -6.91 3.75
N SER A 324 16.57 -7.69 4.79
CA SER A 324 16.49 -7.21 6.18
C SER A 324 17.84 -6.87 6.79
N GLU A 325 18.95 -7.05 6.09
CA GLU A 325 20.28 -6.70 6.61
C GLU A 325 20.51 -5.18 6.62
N PRO A 326 21.11 -4.59 7.68
CA PRO A 326 21.43 -3.17 7.75
C PRO A 326 22.23 -2.69 6.53
N GLY A 327 21.96 -1.47 6.05
CA GLY A 327 22.64 -0.89 4.88
C GLY A 327 21.72 -0.27 3.83
N GLY A 328 20.40 -0.48 3.94
CA GLY A 328 19.40 0.20 3.12
C GLY A 328 18.72 1.32 3.90
N LEU A 329 18.72 2.54 3.36
CA LEU A 329 18.12 3.72 3.98
C LEU A 329 17.21 4.47 3.00
N PRO A 330 16.00 4.89 3.40
CA PRO A 330 15.27 5.89 2.65
C PRO A 330 16.04 7.21 2.69
N ILE A 331 16.12 7.91 1.56
CA ILE A 331 16.71 9.25 1.49
C ILE A 331 15.57 10.24 1.66
N ALA A 332 15.34 10.66 2.91
CA ALA A 332 14.37 11.70 3.23
C ALA A 332 15.10 12.99 3.60
N VAL A 333 14.88 14.06 2.84
CA VAL A 333 15.48 15.38 3.07
C VAL A 333 14.35 16.37 3.35
N ASP A 334 14.43 17.07 4.47
CA ASP A 334 13.36 17.95 4.98
C ASP A 334 11.97 17.27 4.98
N GLY A 335 11.93 16.02 5.43
CA GLY A 335 10.69 15.26 5.51
C GLY A 335 10.15 14.75 4.17
N GLN A 336 10.82 15.02 3.04
CA GLN A 336 10.44 14.50 1.73
C GLN A 336 11.32 13.35 1.29
N LEU A 337 10.70 12.23 0.91
CA LEU A 337 11.38 11.08 0.34
C LEU A 337 11.83 11.41 -1.10
N ILE A 338 13.14 11.50 -1.30
CA ILE A 338 13.76 11.81 -2.60
C ILE A 338 14.46 10.60 -3.23
N GLY A 339 14.43 9.44 -2.59
CA GLY A 339 15.00 8.20 -3.10
C GLY A 339 15.30 7.20 -1.99
N ALA A 340 16.12 6.19 -2.29
CA ALA A 340 16.69 5.28 -1.30
C ALA A 340 18.11 4.90 -1.69
N ILE A 341 18.94 4.61 -0.69
CA ILE A 341 20.29 4.10 -0.84
C ILE A 341 20.37 2.69 -0.27
N GLY A 342 21.20 1.84 -0.88
CA GLY A 342 21.57 0.54 -0.34
C GLY A 342 23.06 0.30 -0.53
N VAL A 343 23.72 -0.14 0.54
CA VAL A 343 25.15 -0.45 0.58
C VAL A 343 25.33 -1.91 1.01
N SER A 344 26.28 -2.61 0.39
CA SER A 344 26.59 -4.00 0.73
C SER A 344 28.04 -4.36 0.41
N GLY A 345 28.60 -5.27 1.20
CA GLY A 345 29.84 -5.96 0.90
C GLY A 345 31.00 -5.60 1.82
N MET A 346 30.75 -4.78 2.83
CA MET A 346 31.70 -4.45 3.89
C MET A 346 31.81 -5.62 4.87
N ALA A 347 33.05 -6.02 5.17
CA ALA A 347 33.33 -7.15 6.06
C ALA A 347 33.00 -6.82 7.53
N SER A 348 33.06 -5.54 7.91
CA SER A 348 32.67 -5.07 9.23
C SER A 348 31.16 -5.10 9.49
N GLY A 349 30.36 -5.21 8.42
CA GLY A 349 28.90 -5.01 8.49
C GLY A 349 28.50 -3.53 8.64
N GLU A 350 29.43 -2.59 8.49
CA GLU A 350 29.18 -1.15 8.61
C GLU A 350 28.60 -0.51 7.33
N ASP A 351 27.93 -1.30 6.50
CA ASP A 351 27.22 -0.85 5.29
C ASP A 351 26.30 0.35 5.59
N GLU A 352 25.55 0.29 6.70
CA GLU A 352 24.64 1.37 7.09
C GLU A 352 25.38 2.63 7.57
N ALA A 353 26.48 2.47 8.30
CA ALA A 353 27.28 3.62 8.75
C ALA A 353 27.88 4.37 7.56
N CYS A 354 28.34 3.65 6.53
CA CYS A 354 28.81 4.22 5.27
C CYS A 354 27.70 5.01 4.56
N ALA A 355 26.48 4.46 4.52
CA ALA A 355 25.32 5.15 3.95
C ALA A 355 24.96 6.43 4.74
N ILE A 356 24.96 6.36 6.08
CA ILE A 356 24.70 7.52 6.96
C ILE A 356 25.73 8.61 6.73
N GLU A 357 27.02 8.27 6.70
CA GLU A 357 28.11 9.23 6.47
C GLU A 357 27.96 9.88 5.09
N GLY A 358 27.72 9.07 4.05
CA GLY A 358 27.51 9.56 2.69
C GLY A 358 26.36 10.57 2.62
N LEU A 359 25.21 10.24 3.20
CA LEU A 359 24.04 11.12 3.22
C LEU A 359 24.29 12.39 4.04
N THR A 360 24.87 12.26 5.24
CA THR A 360 25.14 13.38 6.14
C THR A 360 26.16 14.35 5.55
N SER A 361 27.17 13.86 4.82
CA SER A 361 28.16 14.73 4.17
C SER A 361 27.57 15.64 3.09
N VAL A 362 26.47 15.22 2.44
CA VAL A 362 25.83 15.96 1.34
C VAL A 362 24.66 16.82 1.82
N PHE A 363 23.87 16.32 2.77
CA PHE A 363 22.63 16.97 3.20
C PHE A 363 22.70 17.55 4.63
N GLY A 364 23.75 17.25 5.39
CA GLY A 364 23.91 17.71 6.77
C GLY A 364 22.75 17.27 7.67
N ASP A 365 22.29 18.17 8.53
CA ASP A 365 21.16 17.93 9.44
C ASP A 365 19.78 17.82 8.76
N ARG A 366 19.71 18.06 7.44
CA ARG A 366 18.44 18.01 6.68
C ARG A 366 18.02 16.60 6.33
N VAL A 367 18.94 15.64 6.30
CA VAL A 367 18.62 14.25 5.99
C VAL A 367 18.21 13.48 7.24
N THR A 368 17.14 12.72 7.13
CA THR A 368 16.68 11.82 8.18
C THR A 368 17.52 10.54 8.17
N VAL A 369 18.30 10.32 9.23
CA VAL A 369 19.11 9.12 9.44
C VAL A 369 18.68 8.36 10.70
N PRO A 370 18.87 7.03 10.76
CA PRO A 370 18.55 6.26 11.96
C PRO A 370 19.50 6.58 13.13
N VAL A 371 18.95 6.59 14.33
CA VAL A 371 19.67 6.75 15.60
C VAL A 371 19.37 5.54 16.48
N TYR A 372 20.41 4.97 17.07
CA TYR A 372 20.33 3.78 17.91
C TYR A 372 20.32 4.16 19.40
N PRO A 373 19.38 3.61 20.20
CA PRO A 373 19.32 3.85 21.64
C PRO A 373 20.39 3.09 22.44
#